data_AF-A0A261EZG5-F1
#
_entry.id   AF-A0A261EZG5-F1
#
_cell.length_a   1.000
_cell.length_b   1.000
_cell.length_c   1.000
_cell.angle_alpha   90.00
_cell.angle_beta   90.00
_cell.angle_gamma   90.00
#
_symmetry.space_group_name_H-M   'P 1'
#
loop_
_entity.id
_entity.type
_entity.pdbx_description
1 polymer ?
#
loop_
_entity_poly.entity_id
_entity_poly.type
_entity_poly.pdbx_seq_one_letter_code
_entity_poly.pdbx_strand_id
1 'polypeptide(L)'
;MTTRILDEIIDELGAYACLAPHATYRIVFAEGDRYESDEATEGEDDNGEEFDIGEEGYEDWPEMYYRISSILNDGPNHNPNYRYLSISRRHMPSEVTSDGHLLYSAEKGLFLDHGRILDTPRIDL
;
A
#
# COMPACT_ATOMS: atom_id res chain seq x y z
N MET A 1 14.14 -3.37 5.72
CA MET A 1 13.50 -4.22 4.69
C MET A 1 14.26 -4.04 3.40
N THR A 2 14.53 -5.09 2.60
CA THR A 2 15.11 -4.90 1.25
C THR A 2 14.03 -4.36 0.32
N THR A 3 14.39 -3.48 -0.61
CA THR A 3 13.47 -2.87 -1.59
C THR A 3 12.59 -3.88 -2.32
N ARG A 4 13.14 -5.01 -2.72
CA ARG A 4 12.39 -6.09 -3.38
C ARG A 4 11.25 -6.67 -2.53
N ILE A 5 11.42 -6.76 -1.21
CA ILE A 5 10.37 -7.28 -0.32
C ILE A 5 9.22 -6.27 -0.26
N LEU A 6 9.52 -4.97 -0.22
CA LEU A 6 8.51 -3.91 -0.24
C LEU A 6 7.65 -3.96 -1.51
N ASP A 7 8.27 -4.22 -2.65
CA ASP A 7 7.58 -4.33 -3.94
C ASP A 7 6.64 -5.55 -3.95
N GLU A 8 7.12 -6.73 -3.52
CA GLU A 8 6.31 -7.94 -3.38
C GLU A 8 5.10 -7.73 -2.45
N ILE A 9 5.23 -6.91 -1.41
CA ILE A 9 4.14 -6.59 -0.49
C ILE A 9 3.04 -5.77 -1.15
N ILE A 10 3.44 -4.79 -1.96
CA ILE A 10 2.50 -3.89 -2.63
C ILE A 10 1.70 -4.68 -3.67
N ASP A 11 2.37 -5.55 -4.42
CA ASP A 11 1.73 -6.47 -5.37
C ASP A 11 0.70 -7.39 -4.67
N GLU A 12 1.04 -7.93 -3.49
CA GLU A 12 0.11 -8.77 -2.72
C GLU A 12 -1.10 -7.98 -2.18
N LEU A 13 -0.90 -6.72 -1.76
CA LEU A 13 -2.01 -5.84 -1.38
C LEU A 13 -2.92 -5.54 -2.57
N GLY A 14 -2.35 -5.35 -3.76
CA GLY A 14 -3.09 -5.18 -5.01
C GLY A 14 -3.89 -6.42 -5.39
N ALA A 15 -3.26 -7.60 -5.34
CA ALA A 15 -3.93 -8.89 -5.55
C ALA A 15 -5.09 -9.11 -4.57
N TYR A 16 -4.90 -8.78 -3.28
CA TYR A 16 -5.97 -8.83 -2.29
C TYR A 16 -7.12 -7.87 -2.63
N ALA A 17 -6.81 -6.63 -3.00
CA ALA A 17 -7.82 -5.63 -3.35
C ALA A 17 -8.66 -6.06 -4.56
N CYS A 18 -8.05 -6.70 -5.55
CA CYS A 18 -8.72 -7.28 -6.71
C CYS A 18 -9.71 -8.40 -6.30
N LEU A 19 -9.33 -9.24 -5.33
CA LEU A 19 -10.18 -10.33 -4.81
C LEU A 19 -11.28 -9.81 -3.86
N ALA A 20 -11.06 -8.67 -3.20
CA ALA A 20 -11.94 -8.08 -2.20
C ALA A 20 -12.33 -6.62 -2.54
N PRO A 21 -13.01 -6.37 -3.68
CA PRO A 21 -13.28 -5.02 -4.20
C PRO A 21 -14.29 -4.20 -3.38
N HIS A 22 -14.86 -4.78 -2.32
CA HIS A 22 -15.82 -4.12 -1.43
C HIS A 22 -15.33 -4.09 0.03
N ALA A 23 -14.09 -4.49 0.28
CA ALA A 23 -13.53 -4.48 1.62
C ALA A 23 -13.24 -3.06 2.08
N THR A 24 -13.34 -2.83 3.39
CA THR A 24 -12.91 -1.57 4.00
C THR A 24 -11.49 -1.71 4.50
N TYR A 25 -10.63 -0.79 4.09
CA TYR A 25 -9.24 -0.73 4.50
C TYR A 25 -9.05 0.31 5.60
N ARG A 26 -8.15 0.00 6.53
CA ARG A 26 -7.57 1.00 7.43
C ARG A 26 -6.07 1.04 7.20
N ILE A 27 -5.58 2.25 6.91
CA ILE A 27 -4.18 2.52 6.61
C ILE A 27 -3.62 3.38 7.74
N VAL A 28 -2.51 2.95 8.32
CA VAL A 28 -1.83 3.65 9.42
C VAL A 28 -0.38 3.89 9.01
N PHE A 29 0.11 5.12 9.17
CA PHE A 29 1.50 5.44 8.92
C PHE A 29 2.29 5.57 10.22
N ALA A 30 3.62 5.57 10.11
CA ALA A 30 4.52 5.65 11.26
C ALA A 30 4.42 6.99 12.00
N GLU A 31 4.06 8.06 11.29
CA GLU A 31 3.85 9.41 11.80
C GLU A 31 2.56 9.52 12.63
N GLY A 32 1.71 8.49 12.61
CA GLY A 32 0.53 8.34 13.45
C GLY A 32 -0.79 8.72 12.80
N ASP A 33 -0.77 9.19 11.56
CA ASP A 33 -1.95 9.40 10.73
C ASP A 33 -2.63 8.09 10.34
N ARG A 34 -3.95 8.18 10.19
CA ARG A 34 -4.87 7.05 10.11
C ARG A 34 -6.05 7.39 9.22
N TYR A 35 -6.30 6.51 8.28
CA TYR A 35 -7.34 6.70 7.28
C TYR A 35 -8.14 5.43 7.10
N GLU A 36 -9.42 5.60 6.78
CA GLU A 36 -10.26 4.52 6.26
C GLU A 36 -10.48 4.74 4.77
N SER A 37 -10.55 3.63 4.06
CA SER A 37 -10.76 3.58 2.62
C SER A 37 -11.77 2.49 2.29
N ASP A 38 -12.65 2.78 1.36
CA ASP A 38 -13.68 1.88 0.84
C ASP A 38 -13.37 1.41 -0.59
N GLU A 39 -12.18 1.76 -1.11
CA GLU A 39 -11.75 1.46 -2.47
C GLU A 39 -10.22 1.48 -2.56
N ALA A 40 -9.65 0.39 -3.06
CA ALA A 40 -8.23 0.23 -3.28
C ALA A 40 -7.98 -0.25 -4.70
N THR A 41 -7.06 0.39 -5.40
CA THR A 41 -6.72 0.08 -6.80
C THR A 41 -5.21 0.13 -6.95
N GLU A 42 -4.65 -0.80 -7.73
CA GLU A 42 -3.27 -0.67 -8.20
C GLU A 42 -3.13 0.62 -9.01
N GLY A 43 -1.97 1.27 -8.92
CA GLY A 43 -1.64 2.35 -9.84
C GLY A 43 -1.76 1.84 -11.26
N GLU A 44 -2.55 2.52 -12.09
CA GLU A 44 -2.59 2.21 -13.51
C GLU A 44 -1.19 2.42 -14.09
N ASP A 45 -0.64 1.38 -14.71
CA ASP A 45 0.52 1.38 -15.61
C ASP A 45 0.35 2.29 -16.84
N ASP A 46 -0.70 3.12 -16.87
CA ASP A 46 -1.06 3.98 -17.98
C ASP A 46 -0.60 5.41 -17.69
N ASN A 47 0.72 5.60 -17.68
CA ASN A 47 1.26 6.82 -18.29
C ASN A 47 0.87 6.75 -19.76
N GLY A 48 -0.38 7.09 -20.08
CA GLY A 48 -1.09 6.81 -21.34
C GLY A 48 -0.46 7.34 -22.62
N GLU A 49 0.72 6.82 -22.94
CA GLU A 49 1.38 6.84 -24.22
C GLU A 49 2.34 5.66 -24.23
N GLU A 50 2.18 4.83 -25.26
CA GLU A 50 3.25 4.03 -25.84
C GLU A 50 4.39 4.99 -26.26
N PHE A 51 5.11 5.55 -25.26
CA PHE A 51 6.34 6.28 -25.50
C PHE A 51 7.39 5.22 -25.78
N ASP A 52 7.53 4.91 -27.06
CA ASP A 52 8.74 4.35 -27.66
C ASP A 52 9.87 5.39 -27.53
N ILE A 53 10.26 5.70 -26.29
CA ILE A 53 11.45 6.49 -25.96
C ILE A 53 12.43 5.53 -25.32
N GLY A 54 13.45 5.17 -26.09
CA GLY A 54 14.65 4.56 -25.54
C GLY A 54 15.28 5.54 -24.56
N GLU A 55 14.97 5.43 -23.26
CA GLU A 55 15.67 6.13 -22.21
C GLU A 55 15.87 5.20 -21.00
N GLU A 56 17.13 4.94 -20.71
CA GLU A 56 17.58 4.34 -19.47
C GLU A 56 17.07 5.21 -18.30
N GLY A 57 16.17 4.69 -17.44
CA GLY A 57 16.05 5.21 -16.07
C GLY A 57 14.68 5.58 -15.52
N TYR A 58 13.55 5.22 -16.15
CA TYR A 58 12.29 5.14 -15.39
C TYR A 58 12.25 3.80 -14.68
N GLU A 59 12.51 3.84 -13.38
CA GLU A 59 12.37 2.67 -12.52
C GLU A 59 10.90 2.65 -12.09
N ASP A 60 10.11 1.81 -12.76
CA ASP A 60 8.71 1.58 -12.42
C ASP A 60 8.63 0.87 -11.07
N TRP A 61 7.79 1.40 -10.18
CA TRP A 61 7.60 0.86 -8.84
C TRP A 61 6.14 0.51 -8.63
N PRO A 62 5.85 -0.64 -8.00
CA PRO A 62 4.50 -0.93 -7.55
C PRO A 62 3.97 0.20 -6.67
N GLU A 63 2.75 0.66 -6.97
CA GLU A 63 2.03 1.67 -6.20
C GLU A 63 0.57 1.25 -6.06
N MET A 64 0.00 1.54 -4.90
CA MET A 64 -1.42 1.31 -4.60
C MET A 64 -2.08 2.63 -4.21
N TYR A 65 -3.27 2.87 -4.73
CA TYR A 65 -4.09 4.03 -4.42
C TYR A 65 -5.31 3.62 -3.60
N TYR A 66 -5.53 4.32 -2.50
CA TYR A 66 -6.66 4.11 -1.59
C TYR A 66 -7.52 5.36 -1.54
N ARG A 67 -8.79 5.26 -1.93
CA ARG A 67 -9.72 6.40 -1.81
C ARG A 67 -10.04 6.62 -0.34
N ILE A 68 -9.79 7.82 0.16
CA ILE A 68 -10.08 8.18 1.56
C ILE A 68 -11.59 8.32 1.72
N SER A 69 -12.18 7.46 2.54
CA SER A 69 -13.60 7.54 2.94
C SER A 69 -13.77 8.27 4.27
N SER A 70 -12.78 8.15 5.17
CA SER A 70 -12.75 8.82 6.46
C SER A 70 -11.31 9.12 6.90
N ILE A 71 -11.11 10.29 7.52
CA ILE A 71 -9.85 10.68 8.16
C ILE A 71 -10.02 10.47 9.67
N LEU A 72 -9.34 9.48 10.24
CA LEU A 72 -9.41 9.17 11.66
C LEU A 72 -8.41 10.01 12.46
N ASN A 73 -7.21 10.20 11.91
CA ASN A 73 -6.20 11.11 12.43
C ASN A 73 -5.41 11.65 11.24
N ASP A 74 -5.40 12.97 11.05
CA ASP A 74 -4.72 13.58 9.91
C ASP A 74 -3.21 13.74 10.15
N GLY A 75 -2.44 13.94 9.09
CA GLY A 75 -0.99 14.04 9.18
C GLY A 75 -0.31 14.34 7.84
N PRO A 76 1.04 14.22 7.80
CA PRO A 76 1.84 14.68 6.66
C PRO A 76 1.63 13.87 5.37
N ASN A 77 1.07 12.67 5.48
CA ASN A 77 0.90 11.75 4.35
C ASN A 77 -0.39 12.00 3.56
N HIS A 78 -1.28 12.86 4.07
CA HIS A 78 -2.48 13.29 3.37
C HIS A 78 -2.31 14.67 2.77
N ASN A 79 -2.50 14.76 1.45
CA ASN A 79 -2.66 16.02 0.77
C ASN A 79 -4.15 16.36 0.68
N PRO A 80 -4.63 17.43 1.35
CA PRO A 80 -6.06 17.75 1.42
C PRO A 80 -6.71 18.11 0.07
N ASN A 81 -5.91 18.30 -0.98
CA ASN A 81 -6.40 18.53 -2.33
C ASN A 81 -6.71 17.23 -3.10
N TYR A 82 -6.26 16.08 -2.60
CA TYR A 82 -6.45 14.78 -3.22
C TYR A 82 -7.33 13.89 -2.35
N ARG A 83 -8.15 13.08 -3.00
CA ARG A 83 -9.05 12.13 -2.32
C ARG A 83 -8.44 10.75 -2.11
N TYR A 84 -7.19 10.58 -2.52
CA TYR A 84 -6.49 9.30 -2.49
C TYR A 84 -5.23 9.43 -1.65
N LEU A 85 -4.91 8.34 -0.97
CA LEU A 85 -3.57 8.07 -0.45
C LEU A 85 -2.87 7.15 -1.44
N SER A 86 -1.59 7.40 -1.68
CA SER A 86 -0.76 6.44 -2.39
C SER A 86 0.24 5.81 -1.43
N ILE A 87 0.43 4.50 -1.58
CA ILE A 87 1.47 3.76 -0.88
C ILE A 87 2.39 3.13 -1.90
N SER A 88 3.68 3.21 -1.63
CA SER A 88 4.72 2.58 -2.45
C SER A 88 5.88 2.22 -1.53
N ARG A 89 6.89 1.53 -2.07
CA ARG A 89 8.11 1.19 -1.32
C ARG A 89 8.84 2.41 -0.71
N ARG A 90 8.60 3.62 -1.24
CA ARG A 90 9.16 4.88 -0.71
C ARG A 90 8.31 5.48 0.40
N HIS A 91 7.04 5.09 0.45
CA HIS A 91 6.02 5.67 1.30
C HIS A 91 5.10 4.56 1.81
N MET A 92 5.68 3.64 2.58
CA MET A 92 4.91 2.52 3.13
C MET A 92 4.22 2.92 4.43
N PRO A 93 2.97 2.45 4.62
CA PRO A 93 2.33 2.52 5.92
C PRO A 93 3.09 1.68 6.95
N SER A 94 2.79 1.89 8.23
CA SER A 94 3.22 1.00 9.31
C SER A 94 2.27 -0.19 9.45
N GLU A 95 0.99 -0.03 9.09
CA GLU A 95 -0.02 -1.07 9.15
C GLU A 95 -1.10 -0.88 8.08
N VAL A 96 -1.53 -2.00 7.47
CA VAL A 96 -2.73 -2.06 6.63
C VAL A 96 -3.61 -3.18 7.14
N THR A 97 -4.89 -2.87 7.38
CA THR A 97 -5.90 -3.87 7.72
C THR A 97 -7.07 -3.79 6.75
N SER A 98 -7.75 -4.91 6.55
CA SER A 98 -8.98 -5.01 5.75
C SER A 98 -10.05 -5.73 6.57
N ASP A 99 -11.19 -5.08 6.81
CA ASP A 99 -12.32 -5.63 7.58
C ASP A 99 -11.92 -6.25 8.95
N GLY A 100 -10.88 -5.67 9.58
CA GLY A 100 -10.33 -6.15 10.87
C GLY A 100 -9.25 -7.22 10.76
N HIS A 101 -8.92 -7.70 9.55
CA HIS A 101 -7.80 -8.59 9.27
C HIS A 101 -6.53 -7.79 8.98
N LEU A 102 -5.41 -8.18 9.60
CA LEU A 102 -4.11 -7.54 9.39
C LEU A 102 -3.49 -8.00 8.06
N LEU A 103 -3.40 -7.14 7.06
CA LEU A 103 -2.77 -7.47 5.79
C LEU A 103 -1.26 -7.26 5.82
N TYR A 104 -0.81 -6.19 6.49
CA TYR A 104 0.60 -5.82 6.59
C TYR A 104 0.89 -5.11 7.91
N SER A 105 2.07 -5.40 8.50
CA SER A 105 2.65 -4.63 9.60
C SER A 105 4.18 -4.54 9.51
N ALA A 106 4.70 -3.32 9.57
CA ALA A 106 6.14 -3.04 9.57
C ALA A 106 6.85 -3.62 10.80
N GLU A 107 6.21 -3.59 11.98
CA GLU A 107 6.79 -4.11 13.23
C GLU A 107 6.83 -5.64 13.28
N LYS A 108 5.79 -6.29 12.73
CA LYS A 108 5.65 -7.75 12.81
C LYS A 108 6.31 -8.48 11.64
N GLY A 109 6.69 -7.76 10.58
CA GLY A 109 7.15 -8.38 9.33
C GLY A 109 6.13 -9.38 8.79
N LEU A 110 4.84 -9.12 8.98
CA LEU A 110 3.78 -10.11 8.81
C LEU A 110 2.90 -9.77 7.62
N PHE A 111 2.69 -10.77 6.75
CA PHE A 111 1.68 -10.80 5.70
C PHE A 111 0.69 -11.93 6.00
N LEU A 112 -0.61 -11.65 5.87
CA LEU A 112 -1.63 -12.70 5.87
C LEU A 112 -1.98 -13.06 4.42
N ASP A 113 -1.40 -14.13 3.90
CA ASP A 113 -1.89 -14.83 2.71
C ASP A 113 -3.00 -15.80 3.15
N HIS A 114 -4.29 -15.44 3.04
CA HIS A 114 -5.41 -16.39 3.12
C HIS A 114 -5.31 -17.51 4.20
N GLY A 115 -4.74 -17.22 5.38
CA GLY A 115 -4.50 -18.20 6.45
C GLY A 115 -3.06 -18.74 6.61
N ARG A 116 -2.07 -18.18 5.92
CA ARG A 116 -0.63 -18.41 6.12
C ARG A 116 0.07 -17.09 6.43
N ILE A 117 0.73 -17.07 7.58
CA ILE A 117 1.70 -16.03 7.93
C ILE A 117 2.95 -16.31 7.10
N LEU A 118 3.30 -15.41 6.18
CA LEU A 118 4.67 -15.37 5.67
C LEU A 118 5.53 -14.75 6.79
N ASP A 119 6.33 -15.60 7.42
CA ASP A 119 7.27 -15.22 8.47
C ASP A 119 8.42 -14.45 7.79
N THR A 120 8.22 -13.15 7.57
CA THR A 120 9.30 -12.29 7.08
C THR A 120 10.23 -12.01 8.26
N PRO A 121 11.56 -12.16 8.11
CA PRO A 121 12.47 -12.07 9.25
C PRO A 121 12.31 -10.72 9.97
N ARG A 122 12.10 -10.79 11.30
CA ARG A 122 12.11 -9.64 12.20
C ARG A 122 13.37 -8.80 11.95
N ILE A 123 13.18 -7.52 11.67
CA ILE A 123 14.26 -6.55 11.59
C ILE A 123 14.15 -5.67 12.82
N ASP A 124 15.11 -5.79 13.73
CA ASP A 124 15.29 -4.84 14.83
C ASP A 124 15.63 -3.46 14.22
N LEU A 125 14.86 -2.44 14.62
CA LEU A 125 14.97 -1.03 14.21
C LEU A 125 16.33 -0.41 14.57
#